data_AF-A0A2K3NG00-F1
#
_entry.id   AF-A0A2K3NG00-F1
#
_cell.length_a   1.000
_cell.length_b   1.000
_cell.length_c   1.000
_cell.angle_alpha   90.00
_cell.angle_beta   90.00
_cell.angle_gamma   90.00
#
_symmetry.space_group_name_H-M   'P 1'
#
loop_
_entity.id
_entity.type
_entity.pdbx_description
1 polymer ?
#
loop_
_entity_poly.entity_id
_entity_poly.type
_entity_poly.pdbx_seq_one_letter_code
_entity_poly.pdbx_strand_id
1 'polypeptide(L)' 'DAGFHHETGKTSASWCVRNYMCQFVAAGSSWISGRCSINEGEAIAVLGAMKELDFVDQFL' A
#
# COMPACT_ATOMS: atom_id res chain seq x y z
N ASP A 1 1.45 1.68 5.06
CA ASP A 1 1.87 0.93 6.25
C ASP A 1 2.36 -0.43 5.82
N ALA A 2 3.48 -0.85 6.36
CA ALA A 2 4.10 -2.13 6.05
C ALA A 2 4.27 -3.00 7.30
N GLY A 3 3.97 -4.28 7.13
CA GLY A 3 4.20 -5.32 8.13
C GLY A 3 5.34 -6.25 7.70
N PHE A 4 6.19 -6.64 8.65
CA PHE A 4 7.38 -7.44 8.39
C PHE A 4 7.31 -8.76 9.13
N HIS A 5 7.24 -9.87 8.39
CA HIS A 5 7.00 -11.21 8.92
C HIS A 5 8.29 -12.02 8.82
N HIS A 6 9.16 -11.85 9.81
CA HIS A 6 10.53 -12.39 9.78
C HIS A 6 10.57 -13.91 9.63
N GLU A 7 9.70 -14.62 10.35
CA GLU A 7 9.65 -16.08 10.36
C GLU A 7 9.25 -16.68 9.00
N THR A 8 8.40 -15.98 8.25
CA THR A 8 7.94 -16.43 6.93
C THR A 8 8.69 -15.77 5.78
N GLY A 9 9.61 -14.85 6.07
CA GLY A 9 10.36 -14.10 5.05
C GLY A 9 9.47 -13.26 4.14
N LYS A 10 8.37 -12.70 4.68
CA LYS A 10 7.39 -11.93 3.91
C LYS A 10 7.27 -10.49 4.40
N THR A 11 6.88 -9.64 3.48
CA THR A 11 6.47 -8.26 3.76
C THR A 11 5.02 -8.10 3.33
N SER A 12 4.18 -7.58 4.21
CA SER A 12 2.82 -7.14 3.86
C SER A 12 2.82 -5.62 3.70
N ALA A 13 2.10 -5.09 2.74
CA ALA A 13 1.86 -3.66 2.61
C ALA A 13 0.36 -3.39 2.56
N SER A 14 -0.09 -2.30 3.16
CA SER A 14 -1.48 -1.86 3.11
C SER A 14 -1.58 -0.35 2.99
N TRP A 15 -2.64 0.09 2.34
CA TRP A 15 -2.91 1.51 2.09
C TRP A 15 -4.40 1.80 2.14
N CYS A 16 -4.72 3.06 2.43
CA CYS A 16 -6.04 3.63 2.21
C CYS A 16 -5.87 4.98 1.53
N VAL A 17 -6.81 5.29 0.64
CA VAL A 17 -6.91 6.56 -0.06
C VAL A 17 -8.11 7.30 0.49
N ARG A 18 -7.92 8.58 0.79
CA ARG A 18 -8.98 9.47 1.23
C ARG A 18 -8.99 10.70 0.35
N ASN A 19 -10.18 11.26 0.11
CA ASN A 19 -10.30 12.53 -0.61
C ASN A 19 -9.89 13.71 0.28
N TYR A 20 -9.90 14.92 -0.28
CA TYR A 20 -9.55 16.15 0.44
C TYR A 20 -10.49 16.46 1.63
N MET A 21 -11.68 15.87 1.67
CA MET A 21 -12.62 15.93 2.80
C MET A 21 -12.36 14.84 3.86
N CYS A 22 -11.23 14.13 3.74
CA CYS A 22 -10.86 12.98 4.58
C CYS A 22 -11.83 11.79 4.52
N GLN A 23 -12.71 11.72 3.51
CA GLN A 23 -13.63 10.60 3.32
C GLN A 23 -12.90 9.43 2.67
N PHE A 24 -13.27 8.21 3.04
CA PHE A 24 -12.73 6.99 2.46
C PHE A 24 -13.09 6.89 0.97
N VAL A 25 -12.09 6.61 0.13
CA VAL A 25 -12.27 6.41 -1.32
C VAL A 25 -11.97 4.96 -1.70
N ALA A 26 -10.78 4.48 -1.34
CA ALA A 26 -10.33 3.14 -1.68
C ALA A 26 -9.32 2.62 -0.63
N ALA A 27 -9.08 1.32 -0.63
CA ALA A 27 -8.01 0.70 0.13
C ALA A 27 -7.54 -0.59 -0.53
N GLY A 28 -6.31 -0.97 -0.23
CA GLY A 28 -5.69 -2.16 -0.77
C GLY A 28 -4.70 -2.77 0.22
N SER A 29 -4.33 -4.01 -0.08
CA SER A 29 -3.24 -4.69 0.60
C SER A 29 -2.51 -5.61 -0.36
N SER A 30 -1.26 -5.90 -0.06
CA SER A 30 -0.43 -6.83 -0.83
C SER A 30 0.47 -7.65 0.08
N TRP A 31 0.81 -8.84 -0.41
CA TRP A 31 1.79 -9.73 0.19
C TRP A 31 2.95 -9.89 -0.77
N ILE A 32 4.15 -9.69 -0.25
CA ILE A 32 5.39 -9.62 -1.02
C ILE A 32 6.31 -10.70 -0.47
N SER A 33 6.75 -11.58 -1.36
CA SER A 33 7.77 -12.58 -1.04
C SER A 33 9.11 -11.88 -0.92
N GLY A 34 9.79 -12.05 0.21
CA GLY A 34 11.04 -11.36 0.51
C GLY A 34 10.89 -10.37 1.65
N ARG A 35 12.02 -10.07 2.27
CA ARG A 35 12.12 -9.18 3.41
C ARG A 35 12.60 -7.81 2.93
N CYS A 36 11.66 -6.89 2.79
CA CYS A 36 11.97 -5.49 2.55
C CYS A 36 12.54 -4.86 3.85
N SER A 37 13.34 -3.82 3.71
CA SER A 37 13.65 -2.92 4.82
C SER A 37 12.42 -2.08 5.19
N ILE A 38 12.45 -1.42 6.35
CA ILE A 38 11.33 -0.58 6.81
C ILE A 38 10.96 0.49 5.77
N ASN A 39 11.96 1.23 5.30
CA ASN A 39 11.76 2.28 4.29
C ASN A 39 11.25 1.73 2.95
N GLU A 40 11.72 0.56 2.53
CA GLU A 40 11.28 -0.07 1.29
C GLU A 40 9.82 -0.54 1.41
N GLY A 41 9.45 -1.20 2.51
CA GLY A 41 8.08 -1.62 2.77
C GLY A 41 7.10 -0.46 2.79
N GLU A 42 7.44 0.63 3.49
CA GLU A 42 6.58 1.83 3.52
C GLU A 42 6.47 2.50 2.15
N ALA A 43 7.58 2.58 1.40
CA ALA A 43 7.55 3.10 0.03
C ALA A 43 6.63 2.26 -0.87
N ILE A 44 6.60 0.94 -0.70
CA ILE A 44 5.69 0.05 -1.45
C ILE A 44 4.23 0.32 -1.08
N ALA A 45 3.92 0.53 0.20
CA ALA A 45 2.57 0.90 0.62
C ALA A 45 2.11 2.23 0.01
N VAL A 46 2.99 3.24 -0.03
CA VAL A 46 2.70 4.53 -0.68
C VAL A 46 2.52 4.36 -2.19
N LEU A 47 3.39 3.58 -2.85
CA LEU A 47 3.28 3.29 -4.28
C LEU A 47 1.97 2.57 -4.62
N GLY A 48 1.53 1.64 -3.77
CA GLY A 48 0.23 0.98 -3.90
C GLY A 48 -0.93 1.99 -3.87
N ALA A 49 -0.89 2.94 -2.93
CA ALA A 49 -1.88 4.01 -2.85
C ALA A 49 -1.91 4.92 -4.09
N MET A 50 -0.74 5.27 -4.64
CA MET A 50 -0.64 6.12 -5.83
C MET A 50 -1.18 5.42 -7.08
N LYS A 51 -0.90 4.12 -7.24
CA LYS A 51 -1.46 3.33 -8.35
C LYS A 51 -2.97 3.20 -8.27
N GLU A 52 -3.53 3.18 -7.07
CA GLU A 52 -4.98 3.18 -6.87
C GLU A 52 -5.61 4.47 -7.40
N LEU A 53 -4.95 5.62 -7.19
CA LEU A 53 -5.39 6.91 -7.72
C LEU A 53 -5.32 6.95 -9.26
N ASP A 54 -4.21 6.48 -9.85
CA ASP A 54 -4.07 6.38 -11.31
C ASP A 54 -5.18 5.52 -11.94
N PHE A 55 -5.64 4.48 -11.22
CA PHE A 55 -6.75 3.64 -11.65
C PHE A 55 -8.09 4.36 -11.47
N VAL A 56 -8.35 4.97 -10.32
CA VAL A 56 -9.62 5.68 -10.04
C VAL A 56 -9.83 6.86 -10.98
N ASP A 57 -8.77 7.59 -11.35
CA ASP A 57 -8.84 8.72 -12.29
C ASP A 57 -9.22 8.29 -13.72
N GLN A 58 -9.08 7.01 -14.09
CA GLN A 58 -9.54 6.50 -15.39
C GLN A 58 -11.06 6.27 -15.47
N PHE A 59 -11.78 6.28 -14.34
CA PHE A 59 -13.23 6.04 -14.28
C PHE A 59 -14.04 7.28 -13.90
N LEU A 60 -13.39 8.45 -13.80
CA LEU A 60 -14.00 9.77 -13.59
C LEU A 60 -13.83 10.63 -14.84
#